data_AF-A0A519M142-F1
#
_entry.id   AF-A0A519M142-F1
#
_cell.length_a   1.000
_cell.length_b   1.000
_cell.length_c   1.000
_cell.angle_alpha   90.00
_cell.angle_beta   90.00
_cell.angle_gamma   90.00
#
_symmetry.space_group_name_H-M   'P 1'
#
loop_
_entity.id
_entity.type
_entity.pdbx_description
1 polymer ?
#
loop_
_entity_poly.entity_id
_entity_poly.type
_entity_poly.pdbx_seq_one_letter_code
_entity_poly.pdbx_strand_id
1 'polypeptide(L)'
;MLIPNIILTSDDFGLSKIYNREILRALQSDLLTSVSIMVDGHLFRQQQQVLTLKLLAKEKNISLGLHLEIGINQSDIRELCLSQWNRFINILGLEPDYIDIHKDHLFRNHYDDIAGFCIEKKVAFRKYKETTVKLKAPDDMFIASSESLNSIEERLNVMKSNETLEMVFHLGMYDEDVVSSLNKERAEDRKRLEWAHEVINKLGLKLMSYNQLK
;
A
#
# COMPACT_ATOMS: atom_id res chain seq x y z
N MET A 1 6.80 -15.92 -23.00
CA MET A 1 5.90 -14.75 -22.99
C MET A 1 6.05 -14.06 -21.65
N LEU A 2 6.10 -12.73 -21.61
CA LEU A 2 6.19 -12.00 -20.34
C LEU A 2 4.81 -12.04 -19.66
N ILE A 3 4.78 -12.43 -18.39
CA ILE A 3 3.55 -12.58 -17.60
C ILE A 3 3.26 -11.22 -16.93
N PRO A 4 2.00 -10.75 -16.90
CA PRO A 4 1.64 -9.56 -16.13
C PRO A 4 1.86 -9.77 -14.64
N ASN A 5 2.15 -8.69 -13.92
CA ASN A 5 2.47 -8.74 -12.51
C ASN A 5 1.45 -7.99 -11.66
N ILE A 6 1.16 -8.50 -10.47
CA ILE A 6 0.23 -7.92 -9.51
C ILE A 6 0.96 -7.62 -8.20
N ILE A 7 0.75 -6.41 -7.69
CA ILE A 7 1.09 -6.04 -6.31
C ILE A 7 -0.21 -6.00 -5.51
N LEU A 8 -0.26 -6.71 -4.39
CA LEU A 8 -1.39 -6.71 -3.48
C LEU A 8 -1.00 -5.96 -2.22
N THR A 9 -1.55 -4.75 -2.06
CA THR A 9 -1.22 -3.84 -0.97
C THR A 9 -2.39 -3.71 -0.01
N SER A 10 -2.12 -3.73 1.29
CA SER A 10 -3.06 -3.16 2.27
C SER A 10 -2.55 -1.82 2.77
N ASP A 11 -3.43 -0.82 2.76
CA ASP A 11 -3.15 0.49 3.33
C ASP A 11 -3.47 0.55 4.83
N ASP A 12 -3.07 1.66 5.46
CA ASP A 12 -3.38 2.06 6.84
C ASP A 12 -2.79 1.20 7.96
N PHE A 13 -1.65 0.53 7.73
CA PHE A 13 -0.95 -0.11 8.85
C PHE A 13 -0.48 0.97 9.82
N GLY A 14 -0.88 0.86 11.09
CA GLY A 14 -0.60 1.86 12.14
C GLY A 14 -1.83 2.62 12.60
N LEU A 15 -2.92 2.60 11.83
CA LEU A 15 -4.17 3.27 12.18
C LEU A 15 -4.86 2.61 13.38
N SER A 16 -4.93 1.27 13.39
CA SER A 16 -5.62 0.51 14.43
C SER A 16 -4.91 -0.80 14.75
N LYS A 17 -4.95 -1.21 16.03
CA LYS A 17 -4.49 -2.53 16.47
C LYS A 17 -5.26 -3.66 15.81
N ILE A 18 -6.57 -3.47 15.63
CA ILE A 18 -7.46 -4.44 15.03
C ILE A 18 -7.16 -4.55 13.54
N TYR A 19 -6.98 -3.42 12.83
CA TYR A 19 -6.64 -3.43 11.41
C TYR A 19 -5.27 -4.08 11.17
N ASN A 20 -4.25 -3.67 11.93
CA ASN A 20 -2.92 -4.26 11.85
C ASN A 20 -2.92 -5.77 12.06
N ARG A 21 -3.78 -6.30 12.94
CA ARG A 21 -3.87 -7.75 13.16
C ARG A 21 -4.31 -8.48 11.90
N GLU A 22 -5.31 -7.96 11.19
CA GLU A 22 -5.78 -8.60 9.96
C GLU A 22 -4.78 -8.44 8.80
N ILE A 23 -4.10 -7.30 8.73
CA ILE A 23 -2.98 -7.09 7.78
C ILE A 23 -1.87 -8.11 8.03
N LEU A 24 -1.41 -8.26 9.28
CA LEU A 24 -0.38 -9.22 9.65
C LEU A 24 -0.80 -10.66 9.32
N ARG A 25 -2.05 -11.03 9.58
CA ARG A 25 -2.58 -12.35 9.21
C ARG A 25 -2.54 -12.57 7.71
N ALA A 26 -2.89 -11.57 6.91
CA ALA A 26 -2.82 -11.67 5.44
C ALA A 26 -1.37 -11.84 4.95
N LEU A 27 -0.41 -11.10 5.53
CA LEU A 27 1.03 -11.27 5.23
C LEU A 27 1.56 -12.65 5.67
N GLN A 28 1.14 -13.14 6.83
CA GLN A 28 1.49 -14.49 7.32
C GLN A 28 0.99 -15.58 6.39
N SER A 29 -0.20 -15.40 5.81
CA SER A 29 -0.83 -16.31 4.85
C SER A 29 -0.43 -16.06 3.39
N ASP A 30 0.58 -15.25 3.11
CA ASP A 30 1.07 -14.93 1.76
C ASP A 30 0.02 -14.30 0.84
N LEU A 31 -1.01 -13.67 1.42
CA LEU A 31 -2.08 -13.01 0.67
C LEU A 31 -1.73 -11.59 0.23
N LEU A 32 -0.80 -10.93 0.92
CA LEU A 32 -0.32 -9.60 0.57
C LEU A 32 1.15 -9.67 0.19
N THR A 33 1.53 -8.85 -0.79
CA THR A 33 2.93 -8.65 -1.21
C THR A 33 3.47 -7.28 -0.80
N SER A 34 2.62 -6.41 -0.27
CA SER A 34 2.95 -5.04 0.11
C SER A 34 2.04 -4.52 1.22
N VAL A 35 2.52 -3.54 1.98
CA VAL A 35 1.75 -2.81 3.00
C VAL A 35 2.26 -1.39 3.11
N SER A 36 1.36 -0.40 3.17
CA SER A 36 1.71 1.00 3.44
C SER A 36 1.42 1.36 4.91
N ILE A 37 2.32 2.15 5.49
CA ILE A 37 2.42 2.36 6.94
C ILE A 37 2.24 3.84 7.28
N MET A 38 1.26 4.13 8.13
CA MET A 38 1.00 5.44 8.75
C MET A 38 1.90 5.62 9.97
N VAL A 39 2.82 6.58 9.92
CA VAL A 39 3.85 6.75 10.94
C VAL A 39 3.51 7.77 12.03
N ASP A 40 2.51 8.61 11.80
CA ASP A 40 2.01 9.56 12.80
C ASP A 40 0.85 8.97 13.62
N GLY A 41 0.37 7.79 13.22
CA GLY A 41 -0.63 7.01 13.94
C GLY A 41 -0.14 6.39 15.26
N HIS A 42 -0.83 5.33 15.69
CA HIS A 42 -0.65 4.76 17.03
C HIS A 42 0.46 3.71 17.12
N LEU A 43 1.43 3.71 16.21
CA LEU A 43 2.47 2.68 16.10
C LEU A 43 3.28 2.48 17.39
N PHE A 44 3.55 3.55 18.14
CA PHE A 44 4.27 3.45 19.42
C PHE A 44 3.52 2.57 20.44
N ARG A 45 2.19 2.48 20.36
CA ARG A 45 1.36 1.61 21.21
C ARG A 45 1.19 0.20 20.64
N GLN A 46 1.79 -0.07 19.50
CA GLN A 46 1.62 -1.27 18.67
C GLN A 46 2.97 -1.95 18.37
N GLN A 47 4.00 -1.72 19.20
CA GLN A 47 5.38 -2.16 18.95
C GLN A 47 5.50 -3.66 18.62
N GLN A 48 4.71 -4.53 19.27
CA GLN A 48 4.74 -5.95 18.97
C GLN A 48 4.27 -6.27 17.54
N GLN A 49 3.27 -5.55 17.02
CA GLN A 49 2.80 -5.70 15.64
C GLN A 49 3.83 -5.17 14.65
N VAL A 50 4.52 -4.07 15.00
CA VAL A 50 5.66 -3.54 14.23
C VAL A 50 6.79 -4.56 14.15
N LEU A 51 7.15 -5.20 15.27
CA LEU A 51 8.17 -6.24 15.29
C LEU A 51 7.78 -7.43 14.41
N THR A 52 6.53 -7.90 14.50
CA THR A 52 6.03 -8.97 13.62
C THR A 52 6.11 -8.56 12.15
N LEU A 53 5.71 -7.33 11.80
CA LEU A 53 5.79 -6.83 10.43
C LEU A 53 7.23 -6.86 9.90
N LYS A 54 8.18 -6.37 10.70
CA LYS A 54 9.61 -6.37 10.34
C LYS A 54 10.16 -7.77 10.11
N LEU A 55 9.78 -8.74 10.95
CA LEU A 55 10.20 -10.13 10.80
C LEU A 55 9.64 -10.72 9.51
N LEU A 56 8.35 -10.53 9.23
CA LEU A 56 7.72 -10.99 8.01
C LEU A 56 8.37 -10.40 6.76
N ALA A 57 8.64 -9.09 6.76
CA ALA A 57 9.29 -8.41 5.63
C ALA A 57 10.75 -8.85 5.41
N LYS A 58 11.43 -9.35 6.45
CA LYS A 58 12.78 -9.91 6.33
C LYS A 58 12.76 -11.34 5.79
N GLU A 59 11.76 -12.13 6.19
CA GLU A 59 11.64 -13.55 5.83
C GLU A 59 10.97 -13.77 4.46
N LYS A 60 10.13 -12.82 4.06
CA LYS A 60 9.31 -12.90 2.84
C LYS A 60 9.59 -11.69 1.96
N ASN A 61 9.27 -11.82 0.68
CA ASN A 61 9.36 -10.72 -0.27
C ASN A 61 8.15 -9.77 -0.14
N ILE A 62 8.06 -9.05 0.98
CA ILE A 62 7.01 -8.07 1.27
C ILE A 62 7.62 -6.67 1.19
N SER A 63 6.96 -5.76 0.49
CA SER A 63 7.35 -4.34 0.49
C SER A 63 6.69 -3.54 1.60
N LEU A 64 7.47 -2.65 2.22
CA LEU A 64 7.02 -1.73 3.27
C LEU A 64 7.02 -0.30 2.73
N GLY A 65 5.83 0.28 2.54
CA GLY A 65 5.67 1.64 2.04
C GLY A 65 5.40 2.65 3.15
N LEU A 66 5.80 3.90 2.93
CA LEU A 66 5.36 5.03 3.76
C LEU A 66 4.02 5.57 3.24
N HIS A 67 2.97 5.45 4.05
CA HIS A 67 1.64 6.00 3.78
C HIS A 67 1.58 7.44 4.28
N LEU A 68 1.91 8.40 3.41
CA LEU A 68 2.04 9.80 3.79
C LEU A 68 0.71 10.39 4.27
N GLU A 69 0.73 10.91 5.49
CA GLU A 69 -0.38 11.65 6.09
C GLU A 69 -0.19 13.16 5.84
N ILE A 70 -1.01 13.76 4.99
CA ILE A 70 -0.91 15.18 4.67
C ILE A 70 -1.99 15.98 5.41
N GLY A 71 -1.58 17.00 6.15
CA GLY A 71 -2.50 17.93 6.79
C GLY A 71 -3.13 18.89 5.78
N ILE A 72 -4.40 19.29 5.99
CA ILE A 72 -5.17 20.17 5.09
C ILE A 72 -4.45 21.50 4.79
N ASN A 73 -3.64 22.00 5.74
CA ASN A 73 -2.92 23.26 5.63
C ASN A 73 -1.40 23.06 5.47
N GLN A 74 -0.95 21.89 5.03
CA GLN A 74 0.48 21.65 4.83
C GLN A 74 1.00 22.49 3.66
N SER A 75 1.85 23.47 3.95
CA SER A 75 2.46 24.32 2.93
C SER A 75 3.81 23.80 2.44
N ASP A 76 4.58 23.13 3.29
CA ASP A 76 5.88 22.54 2.93
C ASP A 76 5.78 21.02 2.84
N ILE A 77 5.51 20.51 1.64
CA ILE A 77 5.41 19.08 1.36
C ILE A 77 6.74 18.37 1.51
N ARG A 78 7.85 19.05 1.21
CA ARG A 78 9.18 18.45 1.30
C ARG A 78 9.58 18.21 2.75
N GLU A 79 9.36 19.19 3.62
CA GLU A 79 9.59 19.07 5.05
C GLU A 79 8.70 17.96 5.65
N LEU A 80 7.42 17.90 5.25
CA LEU A 80 6.51 16.84 5.66
C LEU A 80 7.04 15.45 5.27
N CYS A 81 7.41 15.27 4.00
CA CYS A 81 7.96 14.02 3.49
C CYS A 81 9.21 13.60 4.27
N LEU A 82 10.13 14.54 4.51
CA LEU A 82 11.36 14.26 5.26
C LEU A 82 11.07 13.88 6.73
N SER A 83 10.12 14.57 7.37
CA SER A 83 9.73 14.30 8.75
C SER A 83 9.15 12.88 8.90
N GLN A 84 8.17 12.51 8.07
CA GLN A 84 7.55 11.19 8.11
C GLN A 84 8.51 10.08 7.65
N TRP A 85 9.37 10.34 6.66
CA TRP A 85 10.46 9.45 6.27
C TRP A 85 11.39 9.14 7.46
N ASN A 86 11.82 10.15 8.21
CA ASN A 86 12.69 9.95 9.37
C ASN A 86 11.96 9.18 10.48
N ARG A 87 10.66 9.43 10.69
CA ARG A 87 9.84 8.63 11.64
C ARG A 87 9.73 7.18 11.22
N PHE A 88 9.52 6.91 9.93
CA PHE A 88 9.50 5.56 9.36
C PHE A 88 10.81 4.82 9.70
N ILE A 89 11.96 5.43 9.42
CA ILE A 89 13.27 4.87 9.74
C ILE A 89 13.42 4.66 11.26
N ASN A 90 13.01 5.62 12.08
CA ASN A 90 13.14 5.50 13.54
C ASN A 90 12.30 4.33 14.10
N ILE A 91 11.11 4.09 13.53
CA ILE A 91 10.20 3.04 13.98
C ILE A 91 10.63 1.67 13.45
N LEU A 92 10.96 1.58 12.16
CA LEU A 92 11.23 0.30 11.49
C LEU A 92 12.72 -0.06 11.42
N GLY A 93 13.61 0.91 11.51
CA GLY A 93 15.06 0.72 11.35
C GLY A 93 15.49 0.46 9.92
N LEU A 94 14.67 0.82 8.93
CA LEU A 94 14.90 0.65 7.49
C LEU A 94 14.19 1.75 6.70
N GLU A 95 14.65 2.00 5.48
CA GLU A 95 14.02 2.95 4.55
C GLU A 95 12.79 2.31 3.89
N PRO A 96 11.72 3.07 3.59
CA PRO A 96 10.56 2.53 2.89
C PRO A 96 10.95 2.13 1.45
N ASP A 97 10.28 1.10 0.92
CA ASP A 97 10.49 0.63 -0.45
C ASP A 97 9.76 1.51 -1.48
N TYR A 98 8.67 2.13 -1.04
CA TYR A 98 7.86 3.05 -1.83
C TYR A 98 7.14 4.07 -0.94
N ILE A 99 6.57 5.09 -1.57
CA ILE A 99 5.70 6.06 -0.91
C ILE A 99 4.33 6.06 -1.61
N ASP A 100 3.28 6.23 -0.83
CA ASP A 100 1.93 6.52 -1.28
C ASP A 100 1.29 7.58 -0.35
N ILE A 101 0.05 7.98 -0.62
CA ILE A 101 -0.59 9.14 0.03
C ILE A 101 -1.93 8.72 0.62
N HIS A 102 -2.10 8.93 1.92
CA HIS A 102 -3.39 8.73 2.58
C HIS A 102 -4.41 9.75 2.07
N LYS A 103 -5.57 9.27 1.59
CA LYS A 103 -6.62 10.11 0.97
C LYS A 103 -6.06 11.00 -0.14
N ASP A 104 -5.22 10.42 -0.99
CA ASP A 104 -4.54 11.05 -2.13
C ASP A 104 -5.41 12.03 -2.92
N HIS A 105 -6.69 11.72 -3.14
CA HIS A 105 -7.64 12.53 -3.88
C HIS A 105 -7.77 13.98 -3.37
N LEU A 106 -7.41 14.26 -2.11
CA LEU A 106 -7.39 15.59 -1.50
C LEU A 106 -6.12 16.39 -1.82
N PHE A 107 -5.06 15.72 -2.29
CA PHE A 107 -3.69 16.26 -2.36
C PHE A 107 -3.06 16.11 -3.75
N ARG A 108 -3.88 16.02 -4.81
CA ARG A 108 -3.43 15.84 -6.20
C ARG A 108 -2.38 16.86 -6.64
N ASN A 109 -2.47 18.10 -6.14
CA ASN A 109 -1.54 19.18 -6.46
C ASN A 109 -0.10 18.92 -5.96
N HIS A 110 0.10 17.93 -5.09
CA HIS A 110 1.39 17.61 -4.48
C HIS A 110 2.03 16.33 -5.04
N TYR A 111 1.38 15.64 -6.00
CA TYR A 111 1.89 14.38 -6.51
C TYR A 111 3.29 14.51 -7.12
N ASP A 112 3.57 15.54 -7.91
CA ASP A 112 4.87 15.72 -8.54
C ASP A 112 5.95 16.16 -7.54
N ASP A 113 5.59 16.92 -6.50
CA ASP A 113 6.51 17.28 -5.41
C ASP A 113 6.96 16.04 -4.64
N ILE A 114 6.01 15.15 -4.32
CA ILE A 114 6.27 13.89 -3.62
C ILE A 114 7.02 12.91 -4.53
N ALA A 115 6.67 12.86 -5.82
CA ALA A 115 7.41 12.07 -6.81
C ALA A 115 8.88 12.54 -6.92
N GLY A 116 9.13 13.86 -6.91
CA GLY A 116 10.46 14.43 -6.86
C GLY A 116 11.24 13.96 -5.63
N PHE A 117 10.60 13.97 -4.46
CA PHE A 117 11.19 13.42 -3.23
C PHE A 117 11.49 11.91 -3.34
N CYS A 118 10.61 11.12 -3.94
CA CYS A 118 10.84 9.69 -4.17
C CYS A 118 12.05 9.44 -5.08
N ILE A 119 12.24 10.25 -6.13
CA ILE A 119 13.41 10.18 -7.01
C ILE A 119 14.70 10.44 -6.22
N GLU A 120 14.72 11.48 -5.37
CA GLU A 120 15.89 11.79 -4.54
C GLU A 120 16.22 10.66 -3.59
N LYS A 121 15.20 10.05 -2.99
CA LYS A 121 15.32 8.90 -2.07
C LYS A 121 15.53 7.56 -2.79
N LYS A 122 15.40 7.52 -4.11
CA LYS A 122 15.52 6.32 -4.96
C LYS A 122 14.54 5.20 -4.58
N VAL A 123 13.34 5.59 -4.17
CA VAL A 123 12.24 4.68 -3.85
C VAL A 123 11.16 4.76 -4.90
N ALA A 124 10.29 3.76 -4.93
CA ALA A 124 9.13 3.79 -5.81
C ALA A 124 8.05 4.76 -5.30
N PHE A 125 7.12 5.11 -6.18
CA PHE A 125 5.93 5.86 -5.84
C PHE A 125 4.70 5.13 -6.36
N ARG A 126 3.61 5.11 -5.58
CA ARG A 126 2.33 4.60 -6.08
C ARG A 126 1.92 5.37 -7.33
N LYS A 127 1.33 4.65 -8.29
CA LYS A 127 0.92 5.26 -9.55
C LYS A 127 -0.31 6.15 -9.35
N TYR A 128 -0.15 7.46 -9.48
CA TYR A 128 -1.29 8.36 -9.61
C TYR A 128 -1.42 8.88 -11.04
N LYS A 129 -2.66 9.08 -11.49
CA LYS A 129 -2.95 9.46 -12.88
C LYS A 129 -2.38 10.83 -13.22
N GLU A 130 -2.39 11.75 -12.26
CA GLU A 130 -1.93 13.12 -12.40
C GLU A 130 -0.42 13.30 -12.22
N THR A 131 0.33 12.25 -11.82
CA THR A 131 1.80 12.32 -11.75
C THR A 131 2.40 12.40 -13.16
N THR A 132 3.12 13.49 -13.42
CA THR A 132 3.77 13.73 -14.72
C THR A 132 5.25 13.36 -14.71
N VAL A 133 5.84 13.30 -13.52
CA VAL A 133 7.23 12.91 -13.31
C VAL A 133 7.43 11.41 -13.57
N LYS A 134 8.49 11.05 -14.30
CA LYS A 134 8.85 9.66 -14.54
C LYS A 134 9.70 9.13 -13.40
N LEU A 135 9.22 8.08 -12.74
CA LEU A 135 9.91 7.38 -11.65
C LEU A 135 9.50 5.91 -11.60
N LYS A 136 10.12 5.16 -10.68
CA LYS A 136 9.77 3.76 -10.42
C LYS A 136 8.37 3.70 -9.81
N ALA A 137 7.42 3.08 -10.50
CA ALA A 137 6.02 2.95 -10.11
C ALA A 137 5.40 1.73 -10.82
N PRO A 138 4.27 1.18 -10.33
CA PRO A 138 3.45 0.30 -11.15
C PRO A 138 2.90 1.05 -12.37
N ASP A 139 2.45 0.31 -13.38
CA ASP A 139 1.88 0.90 -14.60
C ASP A 139 0.49 1.51 -14.33
N ASP A 140 -0.30 0.86 -13.45
CA ASP A 140 -1.60 1.33 -12.99
C ASP A 140 -1.89 0.87 -11.55
N MET A 141 -2.90 1.46 -10.92
CA MET A 141 -3.44 1.01 -9.63
C MET A 141 -4.95 1.26 -9.54
N PHE A 142 -5.63 0.48 -8.68
CA PHE A 142 -6.99 0.81 -8.26
C PHE A 142 -7.25 0.36 -6.82
N ILE A 143 -8.24 1.01 -6.18
CA ILE A 143 -8.70 0.65 -4.84
C ILE A 143 -9.74 -0.47 -4.97
N ALA A 144 -9.34 -1.70 -4.68
CA ALA A 144 -10.20 -2.88 -4.74
C ALA A 144 -11.37 -2.78 -3.74
N SER A 145 -11.20 -2.07 -2.62
CA SER A 145 -12.25 -1.85 -1.61
C SER A 145 -13.50 -1.15 -2.15
N SER A 146 -13.34 -0.31 -3.18
CA SER A 146 -14.42 0.46 -3.80
C SER A 146 -14.94 -0.13 -5.10
N GLU A 147 -14.37 -1.25 -5.55
CA GLU A 147 -14.70 -1.88 -6.83
C GLU A 147 -15.61 -3.11 -6.66
N SER A 148 -16.41 -3.39 -7.68
CA SER A 148 -17.16 -4.65 -7.75
C SER A 148 -16.24 -5.80 -8.16
N LEU A 149 -16.55 -7.04 -7.74
CA LEU A 149 -15.77 -8.22 -8.14
C LEU A 149 -15.67 -8.35 -9.67
N ASN A 150 -16.75 -8.09 -10.41
CA ASN A 150 -16.74 -8.12 -11.88
C ASN A 150 -15.75 -7.11 -12.47
N SER A 151 -15.74 -5.87 -11.96
CA SER A 151 -14.78 -4.82 -12.40
C SER A 151 -13.34 -5.25 -12.16
N ILE A 152 -13.07 -5.88 -11.01
CA ILE A 152 -11.74 -6.41 -10.70
C ILE A 152 -11.35 -7.53 -11.69
N GLU A 153 -12.24 -8.50 -11.94
CA GLU A 153 -11.97 -9.59 -12.88
C GLU A 153 -11.76 -9.08 -14.31
N GLU A 154 -12.56 -8.11 -14.77
CA GLU A 154 -12.39 -7.48 -16.08
C GLU A 154 -11.00 -6.83 -16.21
N ARG A 155 -10.57 -6.07 -15.21
CA ARG A 155 -9.23 -5.45 -15.19
C ARG A 155 -8.12 -6.49 -15.26
N LEU A 156 -8.21 -7.56 -14.49
CA LEU A 156 -7.20 -8.64 -14.48
C LEU A 156 -7.14 -9.39 -15.82
N ASN A 157 -8.28 -9.56 -16.51
CA ASN A 157 -8.33 -10.26 -17.80
C ASN A 157 -7.71 -9.48 -18.96
N VAL A 158 -7.72 -8.14 -18.90
CA VAL A 158 -7.23 -7.28 -20.00
C VAL A 158 -5.78 -6.83 -19.85
N MET A 159 -5.10 -7.27 -18.78
CA MET A 159 -3.71 -6.90 -18.51
C MET A 159 -2.76 -7.32 -19.64
N LYS A 160 -1.84 -6.42 -19.97
CA LYS A 160 -0.83 -6.64 -21.00
C LYS A 160 0.37 -7.38 -20.44
N SER A 161 1.07 -8.11 -21.31
CA SER A 161 2.34 -8.76 -20.97
C SER A 161 3.33 -7.74 -20.37
N ASN A 162 3.93 -8.09 -19.23
CA ASN A 162 4.89 -7.26 -18.48
C ASN A 162 4.31 -5.99 -17.82
N GLU A 163 3.00 -5.77 -17.90
CA GLU A 163 2.34 -4.71 -17.12
C GLU A 163 2.35 -5.07 -15.63
N THR A 164 2.48 -4.05 -14.78
CA THR A 164 2.37 -4.19 -13.32
C THR A 164 1.19 -3.39 -12.80
N LEU A 165 0.27 -4.06 -12.11
CA LEU A 165 -0.93 -3.47 -11.53
C LEU A 165 -0.89 -3.58 -10.01
N GLU A 166 -1.12 -2.48 -9.31
CA GLU A 166 -1.35 -2.51 -7.87
C GLU A 166 -2.85 -2.57 -7.54
N MET A 167 -3.23 -3.54 -6.72
CA MET A 167 -4.56 -3.63 -6.12
C MET A 167 -4.46 -3.23 -4.65
N VAL A 168 -5.21 -2.20 -4.28
CA VAL A 168 -5.17 -1.63 -2.92
C VAL A 168 -6.39 -2.06 -2.12
N PHE A 169 -6.15 -2.61 -0.95
CA PHE A 169 -7.16 -3.05 0.02
C PHE A 169 -7.01 -2.26 1.32
N HIS A 170 -8.06 -2.28 2.13
CA HIS A 170 -8.08 -1.68 3.46
C HIS A 170 -8.49 -2.73 4.47
N LEU A 171 -7.61 -3.71 4.71
CA LEU A 171 -7.93 -4.82 5.60
C LEU A 171 -8.17 -4.35 7.04
N GLY A 172 -9.14 -4.99 7.68
CA GLY A 172 -9.46 -4.74 9.08
C GLY A 172 -10.76 -5.39 9.50
N MET A 173 -11.12 -5.16 10.76
CA MET A 173 -12.42 -5.52 11.33
C MET A 173 -12.92 -4.31 12.10
N TYR A 174 -14.22 -4.26 12.39
CA TYR A 174 -14.81 -3.15 13.13
C TYR A 174 -13.99 -2.79 14.39
N ASP A 175 -13.65 -1.52 14.49
CA ASP A 175 -12.96 -0.92 15.64
C ASP A 175 -13.74 0.31 16.11
N GLU A 176 -14.25 0.27 17.34
CA GLU A 176 -15.06 1.36 17.90
C GLU A 176 -14.26 2.65 18.10
N ASP A 177 -12.93 2.55 18.26
CA ASP A 177 -12.05 3.69 18.46
C ASP A 177 -11.69 4.41 17.14
N VAL A 178 -12.07 3.83 15.99
CA VAL A 178 -11.77 4.40 14.67
C VAL A 178 -12.97 5.13 14.07
N VAL A 179 -12.91 6.46 14.06
CA VAL A 179 -13.89 7.31 13.39
C VAL A 179 -13.53 7.45 11.91
N SER A 180 -14.00 6.49 11.10
CA SER A 180 -13.83 6.46 9.65
C SER A 180 -15.11 5.99 8.97
N SER A 181 -15.39 6.49 7.77
CA SER A 181 -16.46 5.98 6.91
C SER A 181 -16.18 4.58 6.36
N LEU A 182 -14.92 4.13 6.42
CA LEU A 182 -14.48 2.79 6.03
C LEU A 182 -13.96 2.06 7.28
N ASN A 183 -14.86 1.37 7.98
CA ASN A 183 -14.57 0.70 9.25
C ASN A 183 -15.13 -0.73 9.25
N LYS A 184 -16.45 -0.90 9.34
CA LYS A 184 -17.07 -2.25 9.30
C LYS A 184 -16.83 -2.96 7.98
N GLU A 185 -16.82 -2.19 6.90
CA GLU A 185 -16.67 -2.62 5.51
C GLU A 185 -15.30 -3.26 5.25
N ARG A 186 -14.29 -2.93 6.07
CA ARG A 186 -12.93 -3.51 5.98
C ARG A 186 -12.91 -5.03 6.14
N ALA A 187 -13.89 -5.60 6.85
CA ALA A 187 -14.03 -7.05 6.98
C ALA A 187 -14.30 -7.74 5.64
N GLU A 188 -14.98 -7.05 4.71
CA GLU A 188 -15.28 -7.59 3.39
C GLU A 188 -14.05 -7.58 2.48
N ASP A 189 -13.08 -6.69 2.71
CA ASP A 189 -11.84 -6.65 1.93
C ASP A 189 -10.99 -7.90 2.11
N ARG A 190 -11.08 -8.58 3.26
CA ARG A 190 -10.42 -9.87 3.45
C ARG A 190 -10.95 -10.92 2.47
N LYS A 191 -12.28 -10.99 2.32
CA LYS A 191 -12.93 -11.91 1.37
C LYS A 191 -12.61 -11.53 -0.07
N ARG A 192 -12.59 -10.23 -0.39
CA ARG A 192 -12.19 -9.74 -1.72
C ARG A 192 -10.75 -10.10 -2.04
N LEU A 193 -9.83 -10.00 -1.08
CA LEU A 193 -8.43 -10.37 -1.27
C LEU A 193 -8.27 -11.87 -1.53
N GLU A 194 -8.96 -12.72 -0.78
CA GLU A 194 -8.96 -14.17 -0.99
C GLU A 194 -9.52 -14.54 -2.37
N TRP A 195 -10.64 -13.92 -2.76
CA TRP A 195 -11.20 -14.08 -4.11
C TRP A 195 -10.25 -13.58 -5.21
N ALA A 196 -9.57 -12.44 -5.00
CA ALA A 196 -8.60 -11.92 -5.97
C ALA A 196 -7.45 -12.90 -6.20
N HIS A 197 -6.97 -13.58 -5.15
CA HIS A 197 -5.98 -14.66 -5.27
C HIS A 197 -6.47 -15.81 -6.15
N GLU A 198 -7.72 -16.25 -5.99
CA GLU A 198 -8.30 -17.31 -6.83
C GLU A 198 -8.28 -16.92 -8.31
N VAL A 199 -8.67 -15.69 -8.63
CA VAL A 199 -8.68 -15.17 -10.01
C VAL A 199 -7.26 -15.02 -10.56
N ILE A 200 -6.34 -14.43 -9.79
CA ILE A 200 -4.92 -14.27 -10.16
C ILE A 200 -4.31 -15.63 -10.49
N ASN A 201 -4.54 -16.64 -9.65
CA ASN A 201 -4.05 -18.00 -9.86
C ASN A 201 -4.67 -18.65 -11.10
N LYS A 202 -5.99 -18.51 -11.28
CA LYS A 202 -6.71 -19.02 -12.46
C LYS A 202 -6.19 -18.41 -13.77
N LEU A 203 -5.85 -17.13 -13.76
CA LEU A 203 -5.32 -16.40 -14.92
C LEU A 203 -3.80 -16.60 -15.11
N GLY A 204 -3.11 -17.25 -14.17
CA GLY A 204 -1.67 -17.44 -14.22
C GLY A 204 -0.87 -16.14 -14.10
N LEU A 205 -1.44 -15.12 -13.45
CA LEU A 205 -0.77 -13.84 -13.21
C LEU A 205 0.26 -13.98 -12.09
N LYS A 206 1.32 -13.18 -12.15
CA LYS A 206 2.43 -13.28 -11.20
C LYS A 206 2.28 -12.28 -10.06
N LEU A 207 2.31 -12.76 -8.83
CA LEU A 207 2.45 -11.88 -7.66
C LEU A 207 3.89 -11.34 -7.57
N MET A 208 4.00 -10.04 -7.26
CA MET A 208 5.27 -9.37 -6.98
C MET A 208 5.11 -8.32 -5.88
N SER A 209 6.23 -7.84 -5.34
CA SER A 209 6.30 -6.69 -4.43
C SER A 209 6.91 -5.47 -5.12
N TYR A 210 6.80 -4.29 -4.51
CA TYR A 210 7.44 -3.05 -5.02
C TYR A 210 8.96 -3.18 -5.18
N ASN A 211 9.62 -4.01 -4.37
CA ASN A 211 11.06 -4.27 -4.45
C ASN A 211 11.49 -4.87 -5.79
N GLN A 212 10.56 -5.51 -6.50
CA GLN A 212 10.81 -6.15 -7.78
C GLN A 212 10.45 -5.28 -9.00
N LEU A 213 9.89 -4.08 -8.79
CA LEU A 213 9.65 -3.12 -9.87
C LEU A 213 10.99 -2.75 -10.54
N LYS A 214 10.94 -2.59 -11.87
CA LYS A 214 12.08 -2.26 -12.71
C LYS A 214 12.27 -0.75 -12.85
#